data_AF-A0A5B8XZH9-F1
#
_entry.id   AF-A0A5B8XZH9-F1
#
_cell.length_a   1.000
_cell.length_b   1.000
_cell.length_c   1.000
_cell.angle_alpha   90.00
_cell.angle_beta   90.00
_cell.angle_gamma   90.00
#
_symmetry.space_group_name_H-M   'P 1'
#
loop_
_entity.id
_entity.type
_entity.pdbx_description
1 polymer ?
#
loop_
_entity_poly.entity_id
_entity_poly.type
_entity_poly.pdbx_seq_one_letter_code
_entity_poly.pdbx_strand_id
1 'polypeptide(L)'
;MVESRLKPTRRQFLIAASLCGAGVLITRRFTCYEDTDWTPLMLTTAQGLALAAAAEVMVPDGPGPSGLEVAKNVDRFLAGMPQSTLRELDGLFLLLEHGTLIGGSLRRLTDLSPEDRLEFLNALSTQTGLLGDAFEGLRALVYSGWYQDRRTWAAIGYTGPWINRGPRPLVPGASDAGALAKWVAGEGARMRGLL
;
A
#
# COMPACT_ATOMS: atom_id res chain seq x y z
N MET A 1 -15.27 -26.97 -57.02
CA MET A 1 -15.02 -26.01 -55.93
C MET A 1 -13.53 -26.06 -55.59
N VAL A 2 -12.76 -25.07 -56.06
CA VAL A 2 -11.31 -25.01 -55.82
C VAL A 2 -11.08 -24.20 -54.56
N GLU A 3 -10.61 -24.85 -53.49
CA GLU A 3 -10.11 -24.21 -52.28
C GLU A 3 -8.82 -23.44 -52.62
N SER A 4 -8.90 -22.12 -52.75
CA SER A 4 -7.71 -21.27 -52.79
C SER A 4 -7.15 -21.14 -51.37
N ARG A 5 -6.27 -22.05 -50.94
CA ARG A 5 -5.49 -21.88 -49.72
C ARG A 5 -4.50 -20.73 -49.92
N LEU A 6 -4.89 -19.53 -49.48
CA LEU A 6 -4.00 -18.37 -49.38
C LEU A 6 -2.82 -18.75 -48.48
N LYS A 7 -1.62 -18.89 -49.07
CA LYS A 7 -0.38 -19.08 -48.32
C LYS A 7 0.04 -17.71 -47.78
N PRO A 8 0.11 -17.51 -46.44
CA PRO A 8 0.51 -16.23 -45.89
C PRO A 8 1.93 -15.88 -46.32
N THR A 9 2.12 -14.64 -46.73
CA THR A 9 3.46 -14.13 -47.09
C THR A 9 4.33 -13.97 -45.84
N ARG A 10 5.66 -14.07 -45.97
CA ARG A 10 6.61 -13.95 -44.84
C ARG A 10 6.37 -12.69 -44.00
N ARG A 11 5.95 -11.58 -44.62
CA ARG A 11 5.57 -10.33 -43.95
C ARG A 11 4.29 -10.46 -43.10
N GLN A 12 3.27 -11.14 -43.61
CA GLN A 12 2.04 -11.40 -42.85
C GLN A 12 2.30 -12.35 -41.67
N PHE A 13 3.21 -13.32 -41.84
CA PHE A 13 3.62 -14.20 -40.75
C PHE A 13 4.38 -13.44 -39.65
N LEU A 14 5.31 -12.56 -40.01
CA LEU A 14 6.05 -11.74 -39.03
C LEU A 14 5.14 -10.75 -38.29
N ILE A 15 4.16 -10.13 -38.98
CA ILE A 15 3.18 -9.22 -38.35
C ILE A 15 2.23 -10.00 -37.43
N ALA A 16 1.76 -11.17 -37.84
CA ALA A 16 0.91 -12.01 -37.00
C ALA A 16 1.67 -12.51 -35.76
N ALA A 17 2.93 -12.93 -35.93
CA ALA A 17 3.78 -13.37 -34.83
C ALA A 17 4.08 -12.23 -33.84
N SER A 18 4.33 -11.01 -34.32
CA SER A 18 4.58 -9.85 -33.45
C SER A 18 3.33 -9.40 -32.70
N LEU A 19 2.15 -9.40 -33.33
CA LEU A 19 0.88 -9.11 -32.66
C LEU A 19 0.54 -10.15 -31.59
N CYS A 20 0.74 -11.44 -31.87
CA CYS A 20 0.55 -12.51 -30.89
C CYS A 20 1.55 -12.37 -29.73
N GLY A 21 2.83 -12.10 -30.02
CA GLY A 21 3.86 -11.88 -29.00
C GLY A 21 3.55 -10.68 -28.10
N ALA A 22 3.15 -9.54 -28.69
CA ALA A 22 2.74 -8.36 -27.95
C ALA A 22 1.49 -8.63 -27.09
N GLY A 23 0.50 -9.36 -27.63
CA GLY A 23 -0.69 -9.76 -26.90
C GLY A 23 -0.38 -10.62 -25.68
N VAL A 24 0.55 -11.58 -25.80
CA VAL A 24 1.00 -12.42 -24.67
C VAL A 24 1.71 -11.58 -23.61
N LEU A 25 2.58 -10.65 -23.99
CA LEU A 25 3.29 -9.78 -23.05
C LEU A 25 2.33 -8.84 -22.30
N ILE A 26 1.37 -8.25 -23.00
CA ILE A 26 0.32 -7.42 -22.39
C ILE A 26 -0.52 -8.27 -21.44
N THR A 27 -1.02 -9.42 -21.89
CA THR A 27 -1.85 -10.31 -21.06
C THR A 27 -1.10 -10.73 -19.80
N ARG A 28 0.13 -11.21 -19.93
CA ARG A 28 0.96 -11.61 -18.78
C ARG A 28 1.13 -10.47 -17.77
N ARG A 29 1.36 -9.23 -18.24
CA ARG A 29 1.54 -8.07 -17.37
C ARG A 29 0.30 -7.74 -16.54
N PHE A 30 -0.91 -7.97 -17.08
CA PHE A 30 -2.16 -7.58 -16.42
C PHE A 30 -2.90 -8.73 -15.71
N THR A 31 -2.70 -10.00 -16.10
CA THR A 31 -3.59 -11.09 -15.65
C THR A 31 -2.90 -12.24 -14.93
N CYS A 32 -1.59 -12.43 -15.08
CA CYS A 32 -0.91 -13.60 -14.52
C CYS A 32 -0.27 -13.26 -13.19
N TYR A 33 -0.94 -13.50 -12.06
CA TYR A 33 -0.37 -13.37 -10.72
C TYR A 33 0.01 -14.74 -10.15
N GLU A 34 1.01 -14.76 -9.27
CA GLU A 34 1.42 -16.00 -8.60
C GLU A 34 0.30 -16.51 -7.68
N ASP A 35 0.12 -17.83 -7.65
CA ASP A 35 -0.87 -18.45 -6.77
C ASP A 35 -0.38 -18.36 -5.33
N THR A 36 -1.22 -17.80 -4.46
CA THR A 36 -0.87 -17.46 -3.08
C THR A 36 -2.06 -17.71 -2.16
N ASP A 37 -1.84 -17.74 -0.85
CA ASP A 37 -2.89 -17.82 0.17
C ASP A 37 -3.74 -16.51 0.29
N TRP A 38 -3.84 -15.74 -0.79
CA TRP A 38 -4.62 -14.52 -0.85
C TRP A 38 -6.10 -14.82 -1.08
N THR A 39 -6.95 -14.25 -0.24
CA THR A 39 -8.41 -14.32 -0.37
C THR A 39 -8.96 -12.89 -0.30
N PRO A 40 -9.43 -12.33 -1.42
CA PRO A 40 -9.83 -10.92 -1.48
C PRO A 40 -11.12 -10.65 -0.72
N LEU A 41 -11.15 -9.59 0.10
CA LEU A 41 -12.35 -9.02 0.69
C LEU A 41 -12.75 -7.72 -0.02
N MET A 42 -11.85 -6.75 -0.10
CA MET A 42 -12.07 -5.44 -0.74
C MET A 42 -11.09 -5.20 -1.90
N LEU A 43 -9.83 -5.55 -1.71
CA LEU A 43 -8.77 -5.46 -2.70
C LEU A 43 -8.81 -6.67 -3.63
N THR A 44 -8.65 -6.42 -4.92
CA THR A 44 -8.42 -7.48 -5.91
C THR A 44 -7.10 -8.21 -5.64
N THR A 45 -6.91 -9.40 -6.21
CA THR A 45 -5.65 -10.16 -6.10
C THR A 45 -4.43 -9.33 -6.52
N ALA A 46 -4.53 -8.58 -7.62
CA ALA A 46 -3.45 -7.71 -8.09
C ALA A 46 -3.06 -6.66 -7.05
N GLN A 47 -4.05 -5.97 -6.48
CA GLN A 47 -3.85 -4.91 -5.48
C GLN A 47 -3.29 -5.47 -4.18
N GLY A 48 -3.85 -6.59 -3.69
CA GLY A 48 -3.37 -7.26 -2.48
C GLY A 48 -1.91 -7.70 -2.60
N LEU A 49 -1.53 -8.27 -3.75
CA LEU A 49 -0.15 -8.69 -4.00
C LEU A 49 0.80 -7.51 -4.21
N ALA A 50 0.37 -6.45 -4.90
CA ALA A 50 1.18 -5.23 -5.03
C ALA A 50 1.45 -4.58 -3.66
N LEU A 51 0.43 -4.54 -2.79
CA LEU A 51 0.58 -4.06 -1.42
C LEU A 51 1.51 -4.96 -0.60
N ALA A 52 1.37 -6.29 -0.72
CA ALA A 52 2.23 -7.24 -0.03
C ALA A 52 3.70 -7.11 -0.46
N ALA A 53 3.93 -6.98 -1.76
CA ALA A 53 5.25 -6.76 -2.34
C ALA A 53 5.87 -5.45 -1.84
N ALA A 54 5.10 -4.36 -1.82
CA ALA A 54 5.57 -3.09 -1.26
C ALA A 54 5.88 -3.20 0.25
N ALA A 55 5.00 -3.84 1.01
CA ALA A 55 5.16 -4.02 2.44
C ALA A 55 6.45 -4.80 2.77
N GLU A 56 6.79 -5.84 1.99
CA GLU A 56 8.00 -6.65 2.16
C GLU A 56 9.30 -5.82 2.22
N VAL A 57 9.37 -4.70 1.48
CA VAL A 57 10.58 -3.87 1.40
C VAL A 57 10.50 -2.56 2.19
N MET A 58 9.30 -2.14 2.61
CA MET A 58 9.08 -0.88 3.33
C MET A 58 9.07 -1.03 4.86
N VAL A 59 8.73 -2.21 5.36
CA VAL A 59 8.66 -2.48 6.79
C VAL A 59 10.03 -2.91 7.33
N PRO A 60 10.37 -2.58 8.58
CA PRO A 60 11.65 -2.97 9.15
C PRO A 60 11.74 -4.48 9.35
N ASP A 61 12.95 -5.02 9.19
CA ASP A 61 13.25 -6.41 9.57
C ASP A 61 13.01 -6.62 11.06
N GLY A 62 12.41 -7.77 11.42
CA GLY A 62 12.24 -8.17 12.81
C GLY A 62 10.87 -8.82 13.11
N PRO A 63 10.49 -8.89 14.40
CA PRO A 63 9.23 -9.50 14.80
C PRO A 63 8.05 -8.65 14.31
N GLY A 64 7.33 -9.16 13.31
CA GLY A 64 6.18 -8.49 12.72
C GLY A 64 5.42 -9.38 11.75
N PRO A 65 4.32 -8.87 11.17
CA PRO A 65 3.59 -9.56 10.12
C PRO A 65 4.41 -9.60 8.82
N SER A 66 4.31 -10.68 8.06
CA SER A 66 4.81 -10.71 6.68
C SER A 66 4.11 -9.70 5.79
N GLY A 67 4.67 -9.38 4.62
CA GLY A 67 4.01 -8.48 3.65
C GLY A 67 2.60 -8.92 3.27
N LEU A 68 2.37 -10.23 3.12
CA LEU A 68 1.04 -10.78 2.84
C LEU A 68 0.07 -10.58 4.02
N GLU A 69 0.54 -10.74 5.27
CA GLU A 69 -0.26 -10.46 6.46
C GLU A 69 -0.60 -8.97 6.58
N VAL A 70 0.34 -8.07 6.24
CA VAL A 70 0.08 -6.62 6.16
C VAL A 70 -1.03 -6.34 5.15
N ALA A 71 -0.95 -6.92 3.95
CA ALA A 71 -1.99 -6.73 2.93
C ALA A 71 -3.36 -7.24 3.40
N LYS A 72 -3.42 -8.39 4.08
CA LYS A 72 -4.66 -8.93 4.67
C LYS A 72 -5.23 -8.02 5.76
N ASN A 73 -4.38 -7.40 6.58
CA ASN A 73 -4.82 -6.44 7.60
C ASN A 73 -5.42 -5.18 6.97
N VAL A 74 -4.77 -4.64 5.93
CA VAL A 74 -5.29 -3.50 5.17
C VAL A 74 -6.63 -3.84 4.50
N ASP A 75 -6.73 -4.99 3.84
CA ASP A 75 -7.95 -5.42 3.17
C ASP A 75 -9.15 -5.49 4.12
N ARG A 76 -8.94 -6.00 5.34
CA ARG A 76 -9.94 -6.02 6.40
C ARG A 76 -10.30 -4.62 6.91
N PHE A 77 -9.31 -3.74 7.03
CA PHE A 77 -9.52 -2.33 7.43
C PHE A 77 -10.36 -1.57 6.41
N LEU A 78 -10.13 -1.83 5.11
CA LEU A 78 -10.85 -1.18 4.02
C LEU A 78 -12.35 -1.57 3.96
N ALA A 79 -12.77 -2.66 4.60
CA ALA A 79 -14.18 -3.06 4.65
C ALA A 79 -15.09 -2.01 5.31
N GLY A 80 -14.54 -1.11 6.14
CA GLY A 80 -15.27 0.00 6.76
C GLY A 80 -15.25 1.31 5.97
N MET A 81 -14.59 1.37 4.81
CA MET A 81 -14.36 2.62 4.08
C MET A 81 -15.50 2.98 3.11
N PRO A 82 -15.70 4.28 2.83
CA PRO A 82 -16.63 4.72 1.78
C PRO A 82 -16.22 4.20 0.40
N GLN A 83 -17.21 3.88 -0.44
CA GLN A 83 -17.01 3.39 -1.81
C GLN A 83 -16.30 4.41 -2.74
N SER A 84 -16.34 5.71 -2.43
CA SER A 84 -15.53 6.71 -3.13
C SER A 84 -14.04 6.50 -2.90
N THR A 85 -13.66 6.28 -1.64
CA THR A 85 -12.26 6.02 -1.25
C THR A 85 -11.74 4.72 -1.86
N LEU A 86 -12.55 3.65 -1.86
CA LEU A 86 -12.15 2.37 -2.47
C LEU A 86 -11.86 2.52 -3.98
N ARG A 87 -12.63 3.33 -4.70
CA ARG A 87 -12.39 3.60 -6.13
C ARG A 87 -11.11 4.40 -6.39
N GLU A 88 -10.72 5.28 -5.48
CA GLU A 88 -9.45 6.01 -5.60
C GLU A 88 -8.25 5.06 -5.48
N LEU A 89 -8.38 3.97 -4.71
CA LEU A 89 -7.35 2.95 -4.58
C LEU A 89 -7.08 2.20 -5.89
N ASP A 90 -8.09 2.04 -6.76
CA ASP A 90 -7.90 1.42 -8.08
C ASP A 90 -6.86 2.18 -8.91
N GLY A 91 -6.98 3.51 -8.95
CA GLY A 91 -6.03 4.37 -9.65
C GLY A 91 -4.64 4.35 -9.03
N LEU A 92 -4.57 4.38 -7.69
CA LEU A 92 -3.32 4.29 -6.94
C LEU A 92 -2.57 2.99 -7.24
N PHE A 93 -3.24 1.84 -7.14
CA PHE A 93 -2.60 0.55 -7.37
C PHE A 93 -2.25 0.32 -8.84
N LEU A 94 -3.09 0.78 -9.78
CA LEU A 94 -2.76 0.73 -11.21
C LEU A 94 -1.47 1.51 -11.50
N LEU A 95 -1.35 2.71 -10.92
CA LEU A 95 -0.18 3.56 -11.09
C LEU A 95 1.07 2.94 -10.46
N LEU A 96 0.96 2.33 -9.28
CA LEU A 96 2.12 1.72 -8.61
C LEU A 96 2.57 0.43 -9.28
N GLU A 97 1.61 -0.46 -9.60
CA GLU A 97 1.90 -1.75 -10.21
C GLU A 97 2.56 -1.59 -11.59
N HIS A 98 2.13 -0.59 -12.37
CA HIS A 98 2.60 -0.39 -13.74
C HIS A 98 3.49 0.83 -13.96
N GLY A 99 3.64 1.70 -12.97
CA GLY A 99 4.46 2.91 -13.03
C GLY A 99 5.96 2.64 -13.14
N THR A 100 6.39 1.40 -12.92
CA THR A 100 7.76 0.91 -13.17
C THR A 100 8.26 1.20 -14.59
N LEU A 101 7.36 1.33 -15.56
CA LEU A 101 7.69 1.72 -16.93
C LEU A 101 8.30 3.12 -17.03
N ILE A 102 7.90 4.04 -16.14
CA ILE A 102 8.45 5.39 -16.07
C ILE A 102 9.92 5.34 -15.63
N GLY A 103 10.26 4.37 -14.77
CA GLY A 103 11.63 4.05 -14.36
C GLY A 103 12.40 3.14 -15.32
N GLY A 104 11.85 2.83 -16.51
CA GLY A 104 12.51 2.02 -17.53
C GLY A 104 12.40 0.49 -17.35
N SER A 105 11.64 0.01 -16.36
CA SER A 105 11.44 -1.43 -16.15
C SER A 105 10.16 -1.93 -16.82
N LEU A 106 10.31 -2.98 -17.65
CA LEU A 106 9.18 -3.67 -18.29
C LEU A 106 8.48 -4.67 -17.34
N ARG A 107 9.05 -4.92 -16.16
CA ARG A 107 8.43 -5.73 -15.10
C ARG A 107 7.47 -4.85 -14.31
N ARG A 108 6.41 -5.43 -13.75
CA ARG A 108 5.49 -4.75 -12.83
C ARG A 108 6.05 -4.81 -11.40
N LEU A 109 5.53 -4.01 -10.48
CA LEU A 109 6.04 -3.94 -9.09
C LEU A 109 6.12 -5.32 -8.43
N THR A 110 5.05 -6.11 -8.53
CA THR A 110 4.99 -7.48 -7.98
C THR A 110 6.03 -8.43 -8.56
N ASP A 111 6.46 -8.19 -9.81
CA ASP A 111 7.45 -9.03 -10.48
C ASP A 111 8.89 -8.54 -10.25
N LEU A 112 9.15 -7.40 -9.59
CA LEU A 112 10.50 -6.92 -9.31
C LEU A 112 11.19 -7.74 -8.21
N SER A 113 12.53 -7.83 -8.25
CA SER A 113 13.29 -8.34 -7.11
C SER A 113 13.11 -7.40 -5.91
N PRO A 114 13.34 -7.86 -4.67
CA PRO A 114 13.23 -6.99 -3.48
C PRO A 114 14.09 -5.72 -3.58
N GLU A 115 15.30 -5.81 -4.14
CA GLU A 115 16.22 -4.68 -4.31
C GLU A 115 15.69 -3.67 -5.33
N ASP A 116 15.31 -4.14 -6.52
CA ASP A 116 14.73 -3.29 -7.57
C ASP A 116 13.43 -2.61 -7.10
N ARG A 117 12.65 -3.34 -6.30
CA ARG A 117 11.39 -2.84 -5.74
C ARG A 117 11.65 -1.71 -4.74
N LEU A 118 12.63 -1.88 -3.85
CA LEU A 118 13.03 -0.85 -2.90
C LEU A 118 13.56 0.39 -3.63
N GLU A 119 14.40 0.21 -4.65
CA GLU A 119 14.91 1.31 -5.47
C GLU A 119 13.76 2.08 -6.15
N PHE A 120 12.82 1.37 -6.78
CA PHE A 120 11.66 1.99 -7.42
C PHE A 120 10.80 2.79 -6.42
N LEU A 121 10.52 2.24 -5.24
CA LEU A 121 9.73 2.93 -4.22
C LEU A 121 10.46 4.14 -3.64
N ASN A 122 11.78 4.06 -3.44
CA ASN A 122 12.61 5.20 -3.04
C ASN A 122 12.66 6.29 -4.12
N ALA A 123 12.69 5.91 -5.40
CA ALA A 123 12.61 6.89 -6.47
C ALA A 123 11.26 7.64 -6.43
N LEU A 124 10.15 6.92 -6.21
CA LEU A 124 8.82 7.52 -6.05
C LEU A 124 8.72 8.44 -4.82
N SER A 125 9.38 8.11 -3.71
CA SER A 125 9.34 8.93 -2.49
C SER A 125 9.96 10.32 -2.66
N THR A 126 10.74 10.53 -3.73
CA THR A 126 11.33 11.83 -4.08
C THR A 126 10.51 12.60 -5.12
N GLN A 127 9.50 11.97 -5.71
CA GLN A 127 8.63 12.60 -6.69
C GLN A 127 7.59 13.51 -6.03
N THR A 128 7.02 14.43 -6.82
CA THR A 128 5.92 15.30 -6.39
C THR A 128 4.70 15.10 -7.29
N GLY A 129 3.56 15.62 -6.86
CA GLY A 129 2.28 15.41 -7.55
C GLY A 129 1.85 13.95 -7.52
N LEU A 130 1.19 13.49 -8.58
CA LEU A 130 0.47 12.20 -8.59
C LEU A 130 1.32 10.99 -8.16
N LEU A 131 2.60 10.92 -8.57
CA LEU A 131 3.49 9.81 -8.20
C LEU A 131 3.90 9.85 -6.72
N GLY A 132 4.19 11.04 -6.20
CA GLY A 132 4.47 11.23 -4.78
C GLY A 132 3.24 10.95 -3.93
N ASP A 133 2.07 11.43 -4.35
CA ASP A 133 0.79 11.19 -3.67
C ASP A 133 0.45 9.69 -3.64
N ALA A 134 0.69 8.97 -4.73
CA ALA A 134 0.49 7.52 -4.79
C ALA A 134 1.45 6.76 -3.85
N PHE A 135 2.71 7.19 -3.77
CA PHE A 135 3.66 6.63 -2.82
C PHE A 135 3.24 6.89 -1.37
N GLU A 136 2.83 8.11 -1.03
CA GLU A 136 2.38 8.45 0.33
C GLU A 136 1.12 7.68 0.71
N GLY A 137 0.17 7.52 -0.21
CA GLY A 137 -1.00 6.67 -0.01
C GLY A 137 -0.63 5.20 0.23
N LEU A 138 0.27 4.64 -0.57
CA LEU A 138 0.78 3.27 -0.38
C LEU A 138 1.47 3.12 0.99
N ARG A 139 2.34 4.07 1.33
CA ARG A 139 3.07 4.08 2.60
C ARG A 139 2.13 4.12 3.80
N ALA A 140 1.10 4.96 3.73
CA ALA A 140 0.08 5.04 4.76
C ALA A 140 -0.64 3.69 4.93
N LEU A 141 -1.03 3.05 3.82
CA LEU A 141 -1.66 1.73 3.86
C LEU A 141 -0.73 0.67 4.46
N VAL A 142 0.51 0.57 3.99
CA VAL A 142 1.51 -0.39 4.51
C VAL A 142 1.68 -0.24 6.03
N TYR A 143 1.97 0.97 6.52
CA TYR A 143 2.17 1.16 7.96
C TYR A 143 0.88 0.99 8.77
N SER A 144 -0.29 1.30 8.19
CA SER A 144 -1.57 1.02 8.84
C SER A 144 -1.79 -0.48 9.06
N GLY A 145 -1.42 -1.32 8.09
CA GLY A 145 -1.53 -2.78 8.20
C GLY A 145 -0.46 -3.38 9.11
N TRP A 146 0.75 -2.82 9.09
CA TRP A 146 1.87 -3.23 9.94
C TRP A 146 1.55 -3.03 11.43
N TYR A 147 1.15 -1.81 11.82
CA TYR A 147 0.93 -1.48 13.24
C TYR A 147 -0.38 -2.04 13.83
N GLN A 148 -1.26 -2.62 13.00
CA GLN A 148 -2.40 -3.41 13.49
C GLN A 148 -1.96 -4.70 14.20
N ASP A 149 -0.75 -5.20 13.92
CA ASP A 149 -0.25 -6.44 14.52
C ASP A 149 0.51 -6.19 15.83
N ARG A 150 0.11 -6.90 16.89
CA ARG A 150 0.69 -6.75 18.23
C ARG A 150 2.17 -7.10 18.31
N ARG A 151 2.68 -7.95 17.42
CA ARG A 151 4.10 -8.33 17.35
C ARG A 151 5.00 -7.10 17.15
N THR A 152 4.48 -6.07 16.46
CA THR A 152 5.22 -4.83 16.14
C THR A 152 5.29 -3.85 17.30
N TRP A 153 4.37 -3.92 18.27
CA TRP A 153 4.22 -2.89 19.29
C TRP A 153 5.42 -2.78 20.23
N ALA A 154 6.02 -3.92 20.58
CA ALA A 154 7.18 -3.97 21.46
C ALA A 154 8.38 -3.21 20.87
N ALA A 155 8.55 -3.25 19.55
CA ALA A 155 9.65 -2.57 18.86
C ALA A 155 9.61 -1.04 19.00
N ILE A 156 8.40 -0.47 19.17
CA ILE A 156 8.20 0.98 19.38
C ILE A 156 7.94 1.35 20.85
N GLY A 157 8.17 0.41 21.79
CA GLY A 157 7.88 0.61 23.21
C GLY A 157 6.39 0.75 23.53
N TYR A 158 5.51 0.45 22.58
CA TYR A 158 4.07 0.47 22.81
C TYR A 158 3.66 -0.84 23.47
N THR A 159 3.07 -0.74 24.65
CA THR A 159 2.65 -1.91 25.44
C THR A 159 1.25 -2.41 25.02
N GLY A 160 0.58 -1.73 24.08
CA GLY A 160 -0.80 -1.98 23.67
C GLY A 160 -1.85 -1.02 24.27
N PRO A 161 -3.14 -1.22 23.95
CA PRO A 161 -4.24 -0.39 24.46
C PRO A 161 -4.44 -0.54 25.97
N TRP A 162 -4.77 0.58 26.63
CA TRP A 162 -5.06 0.62 28.07
C TRP A 162 -6.39 -0.03 28.45
N ILE A 163 -7.23 -0.40 27.48
CA ILE A 163 -8.59 -0.94 27.69
C ILE A 163 -8.58 -2.24 28.52
N ASN A 164 -7.47 -2.99 28.52
CA ASN A 164 -7.31 -4.21 29.33
C ASN A 164 -6.34 -4.05 30.52
N ARG A 165 -5.93 -2.83 30.86
CA ARG A 165 -4.98 -2.57 31.95
C ARG A 165 -5.66 -1.93 33.16
N GLY A 166 -6.24 -2.76 34.03
CA GLY A 166 -6.63 -2.35 35.39
C GLY A 166 -7.56 -1.13 35.45
N PRO A 167 -7.70 -0.48 36.62
CA PRO A 167 -8.55 0.69 36.76
C PRO A 167 -8.08 1.77 35.80
N ARG A 168 -9.03 2.34 35.04
CA ARG A 168 -8.84 3.50 34.17
C ARG A 168 -7.92 4.49 34.90
N PRO A 169 -6.79 4.95 34.30
CA PRO A 169 -6.03 6.05 34.90
C PRO A 169 -7.02 7.18 35.14
N LEU A 170 -7.08 7.69 36.37
CA LEU A 170 -8.01 8.75 36.77
C LEU A 170 -7.81 9.93 35.82
N VAL A 171 -8.65 10.00 34.78
CA VAL A 171 -8.82 11.23 34.01
C VAL A 171 -9.44 12.19 35.01
N PRO A 172 -8.82 13.35 35.29
CA PRO A 172 -9.38 14.31 36.22
C PRO A 172 -10.84 14.58 35.86
N GLY A 173 -11.75 14.22 36.77
CA GLY A 173 -13.18 14.41 36.60
C GLY A 173 -13.57 15.85 36.88
N ALA A 174 -14.86 16.17 36.77
CA ALA A 174 -15.37 17.49 37.16
C ALA A 174 -15.03 17.85 38.63
N SER A 175 -14.85 16.86 39.50
CA SER A 175 -14.38 17.02 40.89
C SER A 175 -12.93 17.49 41.01
N ASP A 176 -12.10 17.24 39.99
CA ASP A 176 -10.68 17.59 39.95
C ASP A 176 -10.44 18.94 39.24
N ALA A 177 -11.52 19.60 38.77
CA ALA A 177 -11.47 20.88 38.07
C ALA A 177 -10.76 21.97 38.89
N GLY A 178 -10.97 21.99 40.22
CA GLY A 178 -10.26 22.92 41.10
C GLY A 178 -8.75 22.69 41.16
N ALA A 179 -8.30 21.43 41.05
CA ALA A 179 -6.89 21.07 41.02
C ALA A 179 -6.25 21.35 39.65
N LEU A 180 -7.02 21.34 38.57
CA LEU A 180 -6.58 21.73 37.22
C LEU A 180 -6.62 23.24 36.99
N ALA A 181 -7.48 23.98 37.71
CA ALA A 181 -7.58 25.43 37.62
C ALA A 181 -6.24 26.14 37.90
N LYS A 182 -5.34 25.53 38.69
CA LYS A 182 -3.98 26.04 38.93
C LYS A 182 -3.08 26.03 37.70
N TRP A 183 -3.40 25.23 36.69
CA TRP A 183 -2.68 25.10 35.42
C TRP A 183 -3.41 25.77 34.26
N VAL A 184 -4.64 26.25 34.48
CA VAL A 184 -5.35 27.08 33.52
C VAL A 184 -4.78 28.48 33.59
N ALA A 185 -4.29 28.98 32.46
CA ALA A 185 -3.77 30.33 32.37
C ALA A 185 -4.88 31.34 32.74
N GLY A 186 -4.59 32.23 33.70
CA GLY A 186 -5.54 33.26 34.10
C GLY A 186 -5.92 34.16 32.92
N GLU A 187 -7.13 34.71 32.94
CA GLU A 187 -7.59 35.67 31.94
C GLU A 187 -6.58 36.82 31.81
N GLY A 188 -5.99 36.98 30.62
CA GLY A 188 -4.95 37.98 30.35
C GLY A 188 -3.49 37.47 30.43
N ALA A 189 -3.26 36.18 30.68
CA ALA A 189 -1.92 35.60 30.62
C ALA A 189 -1.33 35.72 29.20
N ARG A 190 -0.34 36.61 29.05
CA ARG A 190 0.37 36.84 27.79
C ARG A 190 1.34 35.69 27.53
N MET A 191 1.15 34.95 26.44
CA MET A 191 2.08 33.89 26.03
C MET A 191 3.49 34.47 25.90
N ARG A 192 4.42 34.03 26.76
CA ARG A 192 5.84 34.35 26.62
C ARG A 192 6.40 33.46 25.51
N GLY A 193 6.75 34.07 24.38
CA GLY A 193 7.55 33.40 23.33
C GLY A 193 6.94 33.31 21.94
N LEU A 194 6.02 34.20 21.56
CA LEU A 194 5.77 34.47 20.13
C LEU A 194 6.50 35.76 19.77
N LEU A 195 7.70 35.59 19.19
CA LEU A 195 8.38 36.58 18.35
C LEU A 195 8.12 36.21 16.89
#